data_AF-D8T4P5-F1
#
_entry.id   AF-D8T4P5-F1
#
_cell.length_a   1.000
_cell.length_b   1.000
_cell.length_c   1.000
_cell.angle_alpha   90.00
_cell.angle_beta   90.00
_cell.angle_gamma   90.00
#
_symmetry.space_group_name_H-M   'P 1'
#
loop_
_entity.id
_entity.type
_entity.pdbx_description
1 polymer ?
#
loop_
_entity_poly.entity_id
_entity_poly.type
_entity_poly.pdbx_seq_one_letter_code
_entity_poly.pdbx_strand_id
1 'polypeptide(L)'
;GRSWRTEELRIKSWDDLHKLWYVLYIEKNMLMSQVLMLKSQNIKIAARDRIDKVKLSMHRLKHVLSERALAEKDRRKRNVLKKLVNGR
;
A
#
# COMPACT_ATOMS: atom_id res chain seq x y z
N GLY A 1 10.55 11.14 -3.15
CA GLY A 1 11.33 9.97 -2.69
C GLY A 1 11.18 8.78 -3.63
N ARG A 2 11.77 7.64 -3.27
CA ARG A 2 11.64 6.33 -3.95
C ARG A 2 10.47 5.51 -3.35
N SER A 3 9.93 4.55 -4.10
CA SER A 3 8.97 3.56 -3.59
C SER A 3 9.63 2.49 -2.72
N TRP A 4 8.90 1.98 -1.72
CA TRP A 4 9.36 0.90 -0.83
C TRP A 4 9.71 -0.35 -1.63
N ARG A 5 10.83 -1.00 -1.30
CA ARG A 5 11.24 -2.28 -1.89
C ARG A 5 10.56 -3.44 -1.17
N THR A 6 10.33 -4.54 -1.88
CA THR A 6 9.72 -5.73 -1.29
C THR A 6 10.60 -6.31 -0.19
N GLU A 7 11.91 -6.30 -0.37
CA GLU A 7 12.91 -6.82 0.57
C GLU A 7 12.89 -6.03 1.89
N GLU A 8 12.77 -4.70 1.81
CA GLU A 8 12.67 -3.81 2.97
C GLU A 8 11.38 -4.06 3.77
N LEU A 9 10.29 -4.41 3.09
CA LEU A 9 9.00 -4.68 3.72
C LEU A 9 8.96 -6.07 4.38
N ARG A 10 9.69 -7.06 3.82
CA ARG A 10 9.72 -8.43 4.36
C ARG A 10 10.32 -8.51 5.77
N ILE A 11 11.24 -7.62 6.11
CA ILE A 11 11.90 -7.58 7.43
C ILE A 11 11.11 -6.81 8.51
N LYS A 12 9.96 -6.20 8.16
CA LYS A 12 9.16 -5.40 9.11
C LYS A 12 8.16 -6.23 9.91
N SER A 13 7.86 -5.80 11.13
CA SER A 13 6.80 -6.44 11.94
C SER A 13 5.40 -6.25 11.32
N TRP A 14 4.40 -7.01 11.79
CA TRP A 14 3.01 -6.80 11.36
C TRP A 14 2.52 -5.39 11.72
N ASP A 15 2.87 -4.89 12.90
CA ASP A 15 2.47 -3.56 13.37
C ASP A 15 3.10 -2.44 12.54
N ASP A 16 4.38 -2.59 12.16
CA ASP A 16 5.06 -1.62 11.31
C ASP A 16 4.44 -1.57 9.91
N LEU A 17 4.11 -2.74 9.33
CA LEU A 17 3.43 -2.80 8.04
C LEU A 17 2.03 -2.19 8.12
N HIS A 18 1.31 -2.41 9.23
CA HIS A 18 0.00 -1.81 9.45
C HIS A 18 0.08 -0.29 9.56
N LYS A 19 1.01 0.25 10.37
CA LYS A 19 1.26 1.70 10.47
C LYS A 19 1.66 2.29 9.12
N LEU A 20 2.57 1.61 8.41
CA LEU A 20 3.02 2.05 7.08
C LEU A 20 1.87 2.10 6.07
N TRP A 21 0.95 1.13 6.12
CA TRP A 21 -0.24 1.16 5.27
C TRP A 21 -1.06 2.44 5.48
N TYR A 22 -1.28 2.86 6.72
CA TYR A 22 -2.01 4.11 7.01
C TYR A 22 -1.29 5.35 6.50
N VAL A 23 0.04 5.43 6.69
CA VAL A 23 0.83 6.55 6.17
C VAL A 23 0.69 6.65 4.65
N LEU A 24 0.84 5.53 3.94
CA LEU A 24 0.68 5.48 2.48
C LEU A 24 -0.76 5.78 2.04
N TYR A 25 -1.75 5.32 2.81
CA TYR A 25 -3.16 5.56 2.52
C TYR A 25 -3.53 7.04 2.62
N ILE A 26 -3.10 7.72 3.69
CA ILE A 26 -3.31 9.16 3.89
C ILE A 26 -2.62 9.94 2.76
N GLU A 27 -1.37 9.61 2.42
CA GLU A 27 -0.66 10.25 1.32
C GLU A 27 -1.37 10.06 -0.02
N LYS A 28 -1.84 8.85 -0.33
CA LYS A 28 -2.61 8.56 -1.54
C LYS A 28 -3.87 9.42 -1.62
N ASN A 29 -4.60 9.54 -0.51
CA ASN A 29 -5.83 10.32 -0.46
C ASN A 29 -5.55 11.81 -0.67
N MET A 30 -4.53 12.35 0.02
CA MET A 30 -4.09 13.74 -0.16
C MET A 30 -3.71 14.04 -1.62
N LEU A 31 -2.94 13.16 -2.26
CA LEU A 31 -2.56 13.33 -3.66
C LEU A 31 -3.76 13.24 -4.60
N MET A 32 -4.74 12.37 -4.31
CA MET A 32 -5.96 12.28 -5.11
C MET A 32 -6.81 13.56 -5.00
N SER A 33 -6.92 14.14 -3.80
CA SER A 33 -7.60 15.43 -3.61
C SER A 33 -6.91 16.56 -4.41
N GLN A 34 -5.57 16.62 -4.40
CA GLN A 34 -4.82 17.58 -5.20
C GLN A 34 -5.06 17.39 -6.70
N VAL A 35 -5.07 16.14 -7.17
CA VAL A 35 -5.36 15.82 -8.58
C VAL A 35 -6.73 16.35 -8.99
N LEU A 36 -7.76 16.15 -8.14
CA LEU A 36 -9.10 16.64 -8.42
C LEU A 36 -9.16 18.17 -8.49
N MET A 37 -8.50 18.86 -7.55
CA MET A 37 -8.42 20.33 -7.53
C MET A 37 -7.69 20.90 -8.75
N LEU A 38 -6.56 20.31 -9.15
CA LEU A 38 -5.83 20.77 -10.34
C LEU A 38 -6.63 20.53 -11.62
N LYS A 39 -7.31 19.39 -11.72
CA LYS A 39 -8.20 19.09 -12.84
C LYS A 39 -9.35 20.09 -12.94
N SER A 40 -9.97 20.49 -11.83
CA SER A 40 -11.05 21.49 -11.86
C SER A 40 -10.58 22.88 -12.29
N GLN A 41 -9.29 23.17 -12.13
CA GLN A 41 -8.64 24.41 -12.59
C GLN A 41 -7.99 24.27 -13.97
N ASN A 42 -8.14 23.12 -14.64
CA ASN A 42 -7.48 22.78 -15.91
C ASN A 42 -5.94 22.88 -15.87
N ILE A 43 -5.34 22.67 -14.69
CA ILE A 43 -3.89 22.70 -14.47
C ILE A 43 -3.32 21.29 -14.63
N LYS A 44 -2.17 21.18 -15.30
CA LYS A 44 -1.46 19.90 -15.47
C LYS A 44 -0.96 19.35 -14.13
N ILE A 45 -1.14 18.04 -13.93
CA ILE A 45 -0.72 17.33 -12.72
C ILE A 45 0.79 17.03 -12.78
N ALA A 46 1.59 17.78 -12.03
CA ALA A 46 3.03 17.53 -11.90
C ALA A 46 3.36 16.29 -11.03
N ALA A 47 2.47 15.91 -10.10
CA ALA A 47 2.74 14.89 -9.08
C ALA A 47 2.41 13.43 -9.49
N ARG A 48 2.27 13.13 -10.80
CA ARG A 48 1.86 11.80 -11.28
C ARG A 48 2.82 10.70 -10.83
N ASP A 49 4.12 10.94 -10.96
CA ASP A 49 5.18 10.01 -10.53
C ASP A 49 5.10 9.68 -9.03
N ARG A 50 4.73 10.65 -8.19
CA ARG A 50 4.55 10.43 -6.74
C ARG A 50 3.38 9.49 -6.46
N ILE A 51 2.26 9.65 -7.17
CA ILE A 51 1.09 8.78 -7.04
C ILE A 51 1.46 7.34 -7.40
N ASP A 52 2.19 7.16 -8.50
CA ASP A 52 2.60 5.83 -8.95
C ASP A 52 3.55 5.16 -7.95
N LYS A 53 4.47 5.92 -7.34
CA LYS A 53 5.35 5.43 -6.27
C LYS A 53 4.61 5.01 -5.00
N VAL A 54 3.60 5.77 -4.58
CA VAL A 54 2.75 5.42 -3.42
C VAL A 54 1.96 4.14 -3.72
N LYS A 55 1.29 4.08 -4.87
CA LYS A 55 0.54 2.89 -5.32
C LYS A 55 1.41 1.64 -5.39
N LEU A 56 2.62 1.77 -5.96
CA LEU A 56 3.57 0.67 -6.05
C LEU A 56 4.02 0.19 -4.66
N SER A 57 4.26 1.11 -3.73
CA SER A 57 4.60 0.76 -2.34
C SER A 57 3.46 0.01 -1.64
N MET A 58 2.21 0.48 -1.80
CA MET A 58 1.03 -0.20 -1.28
C MET A 58 0.84 -1.60 -1.89
N HIS A 59 1.06 -1.73 -3.20
CA HIS A 59 1.00 -3.03 -3.88
C HIS A 59 2.02 -4.02 -3.32
N ARG A 60 3.29 -3.59 -3.17
CA ARG A 60 4.35 -4.43 -2.59
C ARG A 60 4.07 -4.80 -1.14
N LEU A 61 3.50 -3.89 -0.36
CA LEU A 61 3.07 -4.17 1.01
C LEU A 61 2.01 -5.28 1.02
N LYS A 62 0.96 -5.14 0.20
CA LYS A 62 -0.08 -6.19 0.05
C LYS A 62 0.51 -7.53 -0.41
N HIS A 63 1.50 -7.49 -1.30
CA HIS A 63 2.21 -8.69 -1.75
C HIS A 63 2.90 -9.39 -0.57
N VAL A 64 3.67 -8.66 0.25
CA VAL A 64 4.34 -9.23 1.44
C VAL A 64 3.33 -9.81 2.44
N LEU A 65 2.19 -9.14 2.68
CA LEU A 65 1.16 -9.68 3.56
C LEU A 65 0.54 -10.97 2.99
N SER A 66 0.39 -11.06 1.67
CA SER A 66 -0.09 -12.27 0.99
C SER A 66 0.92 -13.42 1.06
N GLU A 67 2.21 -13.14 0.87
CA GLU A 67 3.29 -14.12 1.05
C GLU A 67 3.24 -14.70 2.47
N ARG A 68 3.14 -13.85 3.50
CA ARG A 68 3.04 -14.27 4.91
C ARG A 68 1.78 -15.09 5.18
N ALA A 69 0.65 -14.68 4.62
CA ALA A 69 -0.59 -15.43 4.76
C ALA A 69 -0.48 -16.84 4.15
N LEU A 70 0.22 -16.99 3.02
CA LEU A 70 0.45 -18.29 2.39
C LEU A 70 1.42 -19.17 3.20
N ALA A 71 2.43 -18.57 3.83
CA ALA A 71 3.41 -19.27 4.67
C ALA A 71 2.84 -19.77 6.01
N GLU A 72 1.70 -19.23 6.46
CA GLU A 72 1.03 -19.66 7.70
C GLU A 72 0.63 -21.14 7.61
N LYS A 73 1.04 -21.95 8.58
CA LYS A 73 0.80 -23.41 8.62
C LYS A 73 -0.62 -23.74 9.06
N ASP A 74 -1.16 -22.97 10.01
CA ASP A 74 -2.51 -23.17 10.51
C ASP A 74 -3.54 -22.76 9.45
N ARG A 75 -4.36 -23.73 9.01
CA ARG A 75 -5.38 -23.52 7.98
C ARG A 75 -6.38 -22.43 8.36
N ARG A 76 -6.80 -22.34 9.62
CA ARG A 76 -7.76 -21.33 10.08
C ARG A 76 -7.11 -19.94 10.01
N LYS A 77 -5.91 -19.79 10.57
CA LYS A 77 -5.17 -18.51 10.54
C LYS A 77 -4.87 -18.06 9.12
N ARG A 78 -4.40 -18.98 8.25
CA ARG A 78 -4.19 -18.74 6.82
C ARG A 78 -5.44 -18.18 6.14
N ASN A 79 -6.61 -18.79 6.38
CA ASN A 79 -7.87 -18.36 5.76
C ASN A 79 -8.28 -16.96 6.25
N VAL A 80 -8.13 -16.68 7.54
CA VAL A 80 -8.38 -15.35 8.11
C VAL A 80 -7.45 -14.32 7.49
N LEU A 81 -6.14 -14.57 7.46
CA LEU A 81 -5.16 -13.67 6.86
C LEU A 81 -5.43 -13.42 5.37
N LYS A 82 -5.75 -14.47 4.61
CA LYS A 82 -6.14 -14.32 3.19
C LYS A 82 -7.36 -13.41 3.02
N LYS A 83 -8.37 -13.57 3.88
CA LYS A 83 -9.58 -12.74 3.85
C LYS A 83 -9.28 -11.28 4.25
N LEU A 84 -8.43 -11.05 5.24
CA LEU A 84 -8.05 -9.71 5.67
C LEU A 84 -7.24 -8.96 4.59
N VAL A 85 -6.33 -9.66 3.90
CA VAL A 85 -5.44 -9.03 2.90
C VAL A 85 -6.16 -8.82 1.56
N ASN A 86 -7.03 -9.75 1.16
CA ASN A 86 -7.66 -9.76 -0.17
C ASN A 86 -9.17 -9.50 -0.16
N GLY A 87 -9.77 -9.32 1.02
CA GLY A 87 -11.16 -8.93 1.14
C GLY A 87 -11.41 -7.64 0.38
N ARG A 88 -12.39 -7.68 -0.53
CA ARG A 88 -12.99 -6.50 -1.13
C ARG A 88 -14.08 -5.98 -0.22
#